data_AF-V4JF06-F1
#
_entry.id   AF-V4JF06-F1
#
_cell.length_a   1.000
_cell.length_b   1.000
_cell.length_c   1.000
_cell.angle_alpha   90.00
_cell.angle_beta   90.00
_cell.angle_gamma   90.00
#
_symmetry.space_group_name_H-M   'P 1'
#
loop_
_entity.id
_entity.type
_entity.pdbx_description
1 polymer ?
#
loop_
_entity_poly.entity_id
_entity_poly.type
_entity_poly.pdbx_seq_one_letter_code
_entity_poly.pdbx_strand_id
1 'polypeptide(L)'
;MINPNDAILATMLAITLLLAGCETEKSGPQDGPEMPSFDNPALAEGRSIWMGTCRACHLLGSAGAPAVTDYANWEPRLAKGMPALYKGPINGIKDEQGKYKMPPRAGNNRLANSQIRRAADYMVAAVRHLHRPAQSD
;
A
#
# COMPACT_ATOMS: atom_id res chain seq x y z
N MET A 1 52.15 5.93 -37.38
CA MET A 1 52.69 7.28 -37.12
C MET A 1 51.50 8.17 -36.80
N ILE A 2 51.43 8.69 -35.58
CA ILE A 2 50.59 9.82 -35.22
C ILE A 2 51.36 11.07 -35.69
N ASN A 3 50.76 11.98 -36.46
CA ASN A 3 50.52 13.27 -35.82
C ASN A 3 49.21 13.93 -36.24
N PRO A 4 48.40 14.32 -35.24
CA PRO A 4 47.17 15.08 -35.36
C PRO A 4 47.51 16.57 -35.22
N ASN A 5 46.49 17.41 -35.02
CA ASN A 5 46.58 18.87 -34.82
C ASN A 5 46.83 19.57 -36.17
N ASP A 6 45.88 20.28 -36.76
CA ASP A 6 45.20 21.44 -36.19
C ASP A 6 43.90 21.71 -36.96
N ALA A 7 42.95 22.36 -36.29
CA ALA A 7 41.59 22.67 -36.77
C ALA A 7 40.67 21.44 -36.76
N ILE A 8 40.07 21.08 -35.63
CA ILE A 8 38.93 21.84 -35.10
C ILE A 8 39.01 21.83 -33.57
N LEU A 9 39.60 22.89 -33.03
CA LEU A 9 39.59 23.28 -31.63
C LEU A 9 38.63 24.47 -31.48
N ALA A 10 37.35 24.18 -31.32
CA ALA A 10 36.27 25.08 -30.91
C ALA A 10 35.04 24.19 -30.77
N THR A 11 34.41 23.93 -29.63
CA THR A 11 34.21 24.72 -28.41
C THR A 11 33.69 23.73 -27.36
N MET A 12 34.58 23.12 -26.57
CA MET A 12 34.20 22.40 -25.35
C MET A 12 34.46 23.34 -24.17
N LEU A 13 33.54 24.28 -23.96
CA LEU A 13 33.46 25.05 -22.73
C LEU A 13 32.00 25.30 -22.39
N ALA A 14 31.54 24.55 -21.39
CA ALA A 14 30.48 24.82 -20.43
C ALA A 14 29.66 23.55 -20.23
N ILE A 15 29.81 22.92 -19.07
CA ILE A 15 28.68 22.68 -18.14
C ILE A 15 29.32 22.49 -16.76
N THR A 16 29.42 23.66 -16.13
CA THR A 16 29.22 23.97 -14.72
C THR A 16 28.99 22.81 -13.74
N LEU A 17 29.90 22.78 -12.78
CA LEU A 17 29.80 22.30 -11.40
C LEU A 17 28.41 22.49 -10.71
N LEU A 18 28.15 21.64 -9.71
CA LEU A 18 27.06 21.65 -8.69
C LEU A 18 25.69 21.17 -9.21
N LEU A 19 25.07 20.13 -8.64
CA LEU A 19 24.73 19.98 -7.23
C LEU A 19 24.70 18.49 -6.83
N ALA A 20 25.23 18.17 -5.66
CA ALA A 20 24.76 17.03 -4.88
C ALA A 20 23.31 17.33 -4.46
N GLY A 21 22.35 16.96 -5.31
CA GLY A 21 20.96 16.86 -4.91
C GLY A 21 20.79 15.61 -4.08
N CYS A 22 20.35 15.77 -2.82
CA CYS A 22 19.62 14.69 -2.16
C CYS A 22 18.38 14.42 -3.02
N GLU A 23 18.43 13.38 -3.84
CA GLU A 23 17.24 12.85 -4.47
C GLU A 23 16.41 12.17 -3.37
N THR A 24 15.58 12.94 -2.66
CA THR A 24 14.32 12.36 -2.21
C THR A 24 13.58 12.00 -3.48
N GLU A 25 13.70 10.74 -3.92
CA GLU A 25 12.85 10.16 -4.96
C GLU A 25 11.40 10.34 -4.52
N LYS A 26 10.81 11.45 -4.94
CA LYS A 26 9.37 11.68 -4.86
C LYS A 26 8.77 10.71 -5.85
N SER A 27 8.30 9.59 -5.32
CA SER A 27 7.61 8.54 -6.04
C SER A 27 6.62 9.18 -7.02
N GLY A 28 6.71 8.81 -8.29
CA GLY A 28 5.86 9.36 -9.36
C GLY A 28 4.36 9.11 -9.12
N PRO A 29 3.48 9.57 -10.03
CA PRO A 29 2.03 9.47 -9.87
C PRO A 29 1.62 8.00 -9.67
N GLN A 30 1.24 7.64 -8.45
CA GLN A 30 0.55 6.40 -8.17
C GLN A 30 -0.92 6.68 -8.50
N ASP A 31 -1.47 6.10 -9.57
CA ASP A 31 -2.86 6.33 -10.03
C ASP A 31 -3.93 5.71 -9.09
N GLY A 32 -3.71 5.73 -7.77
CA GLY A 32 -4.62 5.23 -6.75
C GLY A 32 -4.61 6.12 -5.50
N PRO A 33 -5.60 5.96 -4.61
CA PRO A 33 -5.66 6.75 -3.39
C PRO A 33 -4.40 6.54 -2.57
N GLU A 34 -3.77 7.64 -2.15
CA GLU A 34 -2.62 7.58 -1.26
C GLU A 34 -3.04 6.95 0.07
N MET A 35 -2.38 5.85 0.41
CA MET A 35 -2.73 5.07 1.58
C MET A 35 -1.97 5.58 2.81
N PRO A 36 -2.66 5.85 3.94
CA PRO A 36 -2.06 6.51 5.09
C PRO A 36 -0.87 5.74 5.65
N SER A 37 0.11 6.48 6.17
CA SER A 37 1.14 5.95 7.06
C SER A 37 0.78 6.30 8.50
N PHE A 38 1.25 5.48 9.44
CA PHE A 38 1.02 5.67 10.87
C PHE A 38 2.34 5.48 11.63
N ASP A 39 2.62 6.35 12.59
CA ASP A 39 3.84 6.27 13.42
C ASP A 39 3.82 5.07 14.37
N ASN A 40 2.64 4.51 14.65
CA ASN A 40 2.51 3.30 15.44
C ASN A 40 3.24 2.13 14.74
N PRO A 41 4.25 1.51 15.37
CA PRO A 41 5.05 0.47 14.72
C PRO A 41 4.25 -0.75 14.26
N ALA A 42 3.19 -1.13 14.99
CA ALA A 42 2.34 -2.25 14.61
C ALA A 42 1.51 -1.95 13.36
N LEU A 43 1.02 -0.71 13.22
CA LEU A 43 0.32 -0.26 12.02
C LEU A 43 1.27 -0.07 10.84
N ALA A 44 2.51 0.39 11.07
CA ALA A 44 3.54 0.47 10.04
C ALA A 44 3.90 -0.92 9.48
N GLU A 45 4.09 -1.92 10.35
CA GLU A 45 4.29 -3.31 9.94
C GLU A 45 3.06 -3.84 9.18
N GLY A 46 1.86 -3.60 9.72
CA GLY A 46 0.59 -3.96 9.10
C GLY A 46 0.42 -3.37 7.71
N ARG A 47 0.82 -2.11 7.51
CA ARG A 47 0.85 -1.44 6.20
C ARG A 47 1.74 -2.17 5.21
N SER A 48 2.96 -2.52 5.61
CA SER A 48 3.90 -3.23 4.75
C SER A 48 3.31 -4.57 4.26
N ILE A 49 2.74 -5.34 5.19
CA ILE A 49 2.08 -6.61 4.87
C ILE A 49 0.87 -6.39 3.95
N TRP A 50 0.03 -5.41 4.27
CA TRP A 50 -1.15 -5.08 3.48
C TRP A 50 -0.78 -4.68 2.05
N MET A 51 0.24 -3.83 1.89
CA MET A 51 0.72 -3.39 0.58
C MET A 51 1.24 -4.57 -0.27
N GLY A 52 1.94 -5.52 0.35
CA GLY A 52 2.54 -6.66 -0.37
C GLY A 52 1.60 -7.85 -0.61
N THR A 53 0.52 -8.01 0.16
CA THR A 53 -0.38 -9.18 0.06
C THR A 53 -1.85 -8.81 -0.16
N CYS A 54 -2.36 -7.79 0.54
CA CYS A 54 -3.80 -7.53 0.62
C CYS A 54 -4.29 -6.50 -0.41
N ARG A 55 -3.44 -5.53 -0.76
CA ARG A 55 -3.74 -4.37 -1.61
C ARG A 55 -4.41 -4.74 -2.93
N ALA A 56 -3.93 -5.81 -3.58
CA ALA A 56 -4.40 -6.23 -4.90
C ALA A 56 -5.92 -6.43 -4.97
N CYS A 57 -6.52 -6.94 -3.89
CA CYS A 57 -7.96 -7.11 -3.80
C CYS A 57 -8.64 -5.93 -3.09
N HIS A 58 -8.02 -5.43 -2.03
CA HIS A 58 -8.69 -4.58 -1.06
C HIS A 58 -8.52 -3.07 -1.25
N LEU A 59 -7.64 -2.62 -2.15
CA LEU A 59 -7.48 -1.18 -2.42
C LEU A 59 -8.75 -0.61 -3.08
N LEU A 60 -9.17 -1.23 -4.20
CA LEU A 60 -10.31 -0.79 -5.00
C LEU A 60 -11.44 -1.84 -5.08
N GLY A 61 -11.36 -2.90 -4.29
CA GLY A 61 -12.43 -3.91 -4.18
C GLY A 61 -12.48 -4.91 -5.35
N SER A 62 -11.33 -5.26 -5.92
CA SER A 62 -11.24 -6.28 -6.96
C SER A 62 -11.85 -7.62 -6.49
N ALA A 63 -12.50 -8.33 -7.41
CA ALA A 63 -13.26 -9.56 -7.15
C ALA A 63 -14.36 -9.43 -6.07
N GLY A 64 -14.86 -8.22 -5.82
CA GLY A 64 -15.88 -7.96 -4.79
C GLY A 64 -15.34 -7.94 -3.36
N ALA A 65 -14.02 -7.82 -3.20
CA ALA A 65 -13.43 -7.58 -1.89
C ALA A 65 -13.89 -6.22 -1.33
N PRO A 66 -14.03 -6.08 0.00
CA PRO A 66 -14.36 -4.79 0.59
C PRO A 66 -13.20 -3.80 0.36
N ALA A 67 -13.44 -2.77 -0.46
CA ALA A 67 -12.48 -1.71 -0.75
C ALA A 67 -12.27 -0.81 0.47
N VAL A 68 -11.04 -0.39 0.76
CA VAL A 68 -10.77 0.57 1.86
C VAL A 68 -11.45 1.93 1.65
N THR A 69 -11.78 2.25 0.41
CA THR A 69 -12.47 3.48 -0.01
C THR A 69 -14.00 3.41 0.10
N ASP A 70 -14.57 2.26 0.49
CA ASP A 70 -16.02 2.07 0.60
C ASP A 70 -16.47 1.98 2.06
N TYR A 71 -16.72 3.13 2.70
CA TYR A 71 -17.12 3.15 4.10
C TYR A 71 -18.44 2.42 4.36
N ALA A 72 -19.41 2.52 3.46
CA ALA A 72 -20.72 1.89 3.62
C ALA A 72 -20.62 0.36 3.71
N ASN A 73 -19.70 -0.25 2.94
CA ASN A 73 -19.40 -1.68 3.07
C ASN A 73 -18.64 -2.02 4.36
N TRP A 74 -17.83 -1.09 4.87
CA TRP A 74 -17.04 -1.28 6.07
C TRP A 74 -17.80 -1.05 7.37
N GLU A 75 -18.79 -0.16 7.42
CA GLU A 75 -19.58 0.13 8.61
C GLU A 75 -20.13 -1.12 9.33
N PRO A 76 -20.86 -2.04 8.65
CA PRO A 76 -21.36 -3.27 9.30
C PRO A 76 -20.25 -4.25 9.66
N ARG A 77 -19.04 -4.10 9.11
CA ARG A 77 -17.87 -4.91 9.45
C ARG A 77 -17.22 -4.38 10.72
N LEU A 78 -17.03 -3.06 10.80
CA LEU A 78 -16.45 -2.37 11.94
C LEU A 78 -17.30 -2.60 13.21
N ALA A 79 -18.63 -2.63 13.08
CA ALA A 79 -19.55 -2.93 14.18
C ALA A 79 -19.34 -4.31 14.85
N LYS A 80 -18.70 -5.27 14.16
CA LYS A 80 -18.40 -6.61 14.70
C LYS A 80 -17.19 -6.62 15.64
N GLY A 81 -16.36 -5.57 15.60
CA GLY A 81 -15.11 -5.49 16.35
C GLY A 81 -13.97 -6.33 15.79
N MET A 82 -12.75 -5.99 16.20
CA MET A 82 -11.52 -6.61 15.68
C MET A 82 -11.42 -8.13 15.84
N PRO A 83 -11.81 -8.75 16.98
CA PRO A 83 -11.73 -10.20 17.13
C PRO A 83 -12.51 -10.99 16.08
N ALA A 84 -13.66 -10.46 15.64
CA ALA A 84 -14.44 -11.06 14.56
C ALA A 84 -13.78 -10.83 13.19
N LEU A 85 -13.25 -9.62 12.96
CA LEU A 85 -12.60 -9.25 11.70
C LEU A 85 -11.33 -10.04 11.42
N TYR A 86 -10.62 -10.53 12.43
CA TYR A 86 -9.45 -11.38 12.24
C TYR A 86 -9.78 -12.76 11.66
N LYS A 87 -11.00 -13.28 11.88
CA LYS A 87 -11.36 -14.65 11.48
C LYS A 87 -11.36 -14.82 9.97
N GLY A 88 -11.91 -13.86 9.24
CA GLY A 88 -12.00 -13.87 7.77
C GLY A 88 -10.66 -14.04 7.07
N PRO A 89 -9.67 -13.14 7.26
CA PRO A 89 -8.37 -13.25 6.60
C PRO A 89 -7.54 -14.44 7.07
N ILE A 90 -7.72 -14.92 8.31
CA ILE A 90 -6.99 -16.11 8.80
C ILE A 90 -7.57 -17.39 8.20
N ASN A 91 -8.88 -17.58 8.27
CA ASN A 91 -9.54 -18.83 7.90
C ASN A 91 -10.02 -18.87 6.44
N GLY A 92 -10.07 -17.72 5.78
CA GLY A 92 -10.72 -17.55 4.49
C GLY A 92 -12.23 -17.34 4.63
N ILE A 93 -12.85 -16.85 3.55
CA ILE A 93 -14.29 -16.63 3.43
C ILE A 93 -14.75 -17.33 2.16
N LYS A 94 -15.68 -18.27 2.31
CA LYS A 94 -16.31 -18.98 1.19
C LYS A 94 -17.59 -18.28 0.73
N ASP A 95 -17.93 -18.42 -0.53
CA ASP A 95 -19.25 -18.14 -1.06
C ASP A 95 -20.22 -19.30 -0.82
N GLU A 96 -21.45 -19.12 -1.29
CA GLU A 96 -22.54 -20.09 -1.16
C GLU A 96 -22.24 -21.40 -1.89
N GLN A 97 -21.38 -21.35 -2.91
CA GLN A 97 -20.93 -22.50 -3.69
C GLN A 97 -19.70 -23.18 -3.05
N GLY A 98 -19.23 -22.68 -1.90
CA GLY A 98 -18.10 -23.23 -1.17
C GLY A 98 -16.73 -22.81 -1.71
N LYS A 99 -16.66 -21.92 -2.70
CA LYS A 99 -15.41 -21.37 -3.25
C LYS A 99 -14.94 -20.18 -2.42
N TYR A 100 -13.63 -20.04 -2.24
CA TYR A 100 -13.08 -18.91 -1.49
C TYR A 100 -13.24 -17.59 -2.27
N LYS A 101 -14.02 -16.66 -1.71
CA LYS A 101 -14.03 -15.22 -2.07
C LYS A 101 -12.84 -14.48 -1.45
N MET A 102 -12.43 -14.91 -0.26
CA MET A 102 -11.18 -14.51 0.36
C MET A 102 -10.40 -15.79 0.70
N PRO A 103 -9.21 -16.01 0.13
CA PRO A 103 -8.42 -17.20 0.44
C PRO A 103 -7.98 -17.21 1.92
N PRO A 104 -7.81 -18.40 2.53
CA PRO A 104 -7.21 -18.52 3.85
C PRO A 104 -5.83 -17.86 3.91
N ARG A 105 -5.45 -17.36 5.10
CA ARG A 105 -4.18 -16.66 5.34
C ARG A 105 -3.94 -15.50 4.36
N ALA A 106 -5.02 -14.82 3.97
CA ALA A 106 -5.04 -13.76 2.95
C ALA A 106 -4.38 -14.17 1.62
N GLY A 107 -4.30 -15.48 1.31
CA GLY A 107 -3.67 -16.00 0.11
C GLY A 107 -2.15 -16.17 0.20
N ASN A 108 -1.54 -15.90 1.36
CA ASN A 108 -0.11 -16.02 1.58
C ASN A 108 0.19 -16.92 2.78
N ASN A 109 0.47 -18.19 2.50
CA ASN A 109 0.71 -19.19 3.55
C ASN A 109 1.96 -18.90 4.41
N ARG A 110 2.85 -18.00 3.99
CA ARG A 110 4.04 -17.59 4.74
C ARG A 110 3.74 -16.62 5.88
N LEU A 111 2.58 -15.96 5.90
CA LEU A 111 2.24 -14.96 6.91
C LEU A 111 1.77 -15.58 8.22
N ALA A 112 2.45 -15.33 9.34
CA ALA A 112 1.93 -15.73 10.65
C ALA A 112 0.55 -15.09 10.94
N ASN A 113 -0.26 -15.72 11.80
CA ASN A 113 -1.57 -15.16 12.17
C ASN A 113 -1.45 -13.76 12.81
N SER A 114 -0.35 -13.49 13.52
CA SER A 114 -0.05 -12.16 14.07
C SER A 114 0.16 -11.12 12.96
N GLN A 115 0.86 -11.47 11.89
CA GLN A 115 1.09 -10.59 10.73
C GLN A 115 -0.23 -10.29 10.00
N ILE A 116 -1.08 -11.30 9.84
CA ILE A 116 -2.44 -11.12 9.28
C ILE A 116 -3.27 -10.17 10.15
N ARG A 117 -3.20 -10.30 11.48
CA ARG A 117 -3.89 -9.38 12.40
C ARG A 117 -3.40 -7.94 12.25
N ARG A 118 -2.09 -7.71 12.19
CA ARG A 118 -1.52 -6.37 11.96
C ARG A 118 -1.98 -5.77 10.64
N ALA A 119 -2.05 -6.56 9.57
CA ALA A 119 -2.58 -6.11 8.29
C ALA A 119 -4.08 -5.74 8.37
N ALA A 120 -4.87 -6.50 9.13
CA ALA A 120 -6.27 -6.17 9.39
C ALA A 120 -6.42 -4.90 10.25
N ASP A 121 -5.57 -4.72 11.26
CA ASP A 121 -5.53 -3.51 12.08
C ASP A 121 -5.24 -2.28 11.22
N TYR A 122 -4.21 -2.37 10.37
CA TYR A 122 -3.88 -1.32 9.39
C TYR A 122 -5.06 -1.03 8.46
N MET A 123 -5.70 -2.06 7.91
CA MET A 123 -6.81 -1.89 6.99
C MET A 123 -7.98 -1.14 7.64
N VAL A 124 -8.32 -1.47 8.88
CA VAL A 124 -9.35 -0.77 9.66
C VAL A 124 -8.93 0.67 9.98
N ALA A 125 -7.66 0.89 10.34
CA ALA A 125 -7.13 2.23 10.57
C ALA A 125 -7.19 3.09 9.30
N ALA A 126 -6.86 2.51 8.14
CA ALA A 126 -6.91 3.17 6.85
C ALA A 126 -8.34 3.54 6.46
N VAL A 127 -9.31 2.63 6.60
CA VAL A 127 -10.74 2.93 6.40
C VAL A 127 -11.16 4.10 7.27
N ARG A 128 -10.86 4.07 8.57
CA ARG A 128 -11.22 5.17 9.47
C ARG A 128 -10.54 6.50 9.12
N HIS A 129 -9.31 6.45 8.64
CA HIS A 129 -8.55 7.63 8.22
C HIS A 129 -9.15 8.26 6.96
N LEU A 130 -9.39 7.46 5.92
CA LEU A 130 -9.91 7.90 4.63
C LEU A 130 -11.33 8.49 4.71
N HIS A 131 -12.11 8.08 5.72
CA HIS A 131 -13.52 8.46 5.87
C HIS A 131 -13.78 9.31 7.11
N ARG A 132 -12.74 9.88 7.73
CA ARG A 132 -12.93 10.88 8.78
C ARG A 132 -13.44 12.16 8.12
N PRO A 133 -14.48 12.82 8.66
CA PRO A 133 -14.80 14.18 8.22
C PRO A 133 -13.54 15.04 8.33
N ALA A 134 -13.26 15.85 7.29
CA ALA A 134 -12.16 16.81 7.34
C ALA A 134 -12.32 17.63 8.64
N GLN A 135 -11.30 17.58 9.49
CA GLN A 135 -11.30 18.38 10.71
C GLN A 135 -11.44 19.84 10.26
N SER A 136 -12.46 20.54 10.78
CA SER A 136 -12.55 21.98 10.63
C SER A 136 -11.52 22.57 11.59
N ASP A 137 -10.35 22.89 11.06
CA ASP A 137 -9.40 23.78 11.72
C ASP A 137 -9.95 25.23 11.71
#